data_AF-A0A951ZKV4-F1
#
_entry.id   AF-A0A951ZKV4-F1
#
_cell.length_a   1.000
_cell.length_b   1.000
_cell.length_c   1.000
_cell.angle_alpha   90.00
_cell.angle_beta   90.00
_cell.angle_gamma   90.00
#
_symmetry.space_group_name_H-M   'P 1'
#
loop_
_entity.id
_entity.type
_entity.pdbx_description
1 polymer ?
#
loop_
_entity_poly.entity_id
_entity_poly.type
_entity_poly.pdbx_seq_one_letter_code
_entity_poly.pdbx_strand_id
1 'polypeptide(L)'
;MFSVSESAGSSDALSLLEKLKSYNLILLSVHKSNESPFKSYRISVENKSFIQTIARKKPTILTVFANAYALSGMNEIKACSGVLLAYQNSEIAQDYAAQLIMGGI
;
A
#
# COMPACT_ATOMS: atom_id res chain seq x y z
N MET A 1 -4.94 0.54 -13.43
CA MET A 1 -4.26 0.98 -12.20
C MET A 1 -5.14 2.04 -11.54
N PHE A 2 -5.39 1.94 -10.24
CA PHE A 2 -6.16 2.94 -9.48
C PHE A 2 -5.21 3.62 -8.50
N SER A 3 -5.30 4.94 -8.36
CA SER A 3 -4.50 5.71 -7.41
C SER A 3 -5.39 6.67 -6.63
N VAL A 4 -5.15 6.76 -5.33
CA VAL A 4 -5.81 7.71 -4.43
C VAL A 4 -4.71 8.56 -3.81
N SER A 5 -4.78 9.88 -3.98
CA SER A 5 -3.82 10.78 -3.33
C SER A 5 -4.10 10.86 -1.83
N GLU A 6 -3.10 11.22 -1.04
CA GLU A 6 -3.22 11.39 0.42
C GLU A 6 -4.26 12.48 0.79
N SER A 7 -4.66 13.32 -0.17
CA SER A 7 -5.67 14.38 -0.02
C SER A 7 -7.04 14.06 -0.64
N ALA A 8 -7.27 12.82 -1.08
CA ALA A 8 -8.51 12.46 -1.77
C ALA A 8 -9.72 12.48 -0.82
N GLY A 9 -10.87 12.94 -1.33
CA GLY A 9 -12.10 13.03 -0.56
C GLY A 9 -12.70 11.66 -0.25
N SER A 10 -13.53 11.60 0.79
CA SER A 10 -14.22 10.36 1.23
C SER A 10 -15.13 9.75 0.15
N SER A 11 -15.61 10.54 -0.81
CA SER A 11 -16.37 10.06 -1.98
C SER A 11 -15.52 9.20 -2.94
N ASP A 12 -14.27 9.61 -3.19
CA ASP A 12 -13.39 8.91 -4.13
C ASP A 12 -13.00 7.54 -3.60
N ALA A 13 -12.71 7.45 -2.30
CA ALA A 13 -12.41 6.20 -1.61
C ALA A 13 -13.59 5.19 -1.69
N LEU A 14 -14.83 5.66 -1.54
CA LEU A 14 -16.02 4.81 -1.67
C LEU A 14 -16.21 4.31 -3.10
N SER A 15 -16.05 5.19 -4.09
CA SER A 15 -16.13 4.81 -5.50
C SER A 15 -15.08 3.75 -5.88
N LEU A 16 -13.89 3.84 -5.30
CA LEU A 16 -12.83 2.86 -5.49
C LEU A 16 -13.19 1.52 -4.84
N LEU A 17 -13.72 1.52 -3.62
CA LEU A 17 -14.15 0.29 -2.94
C LEU A 17 -15.21 -0.47 -3.75
N GLU A 18 -16.13 0.23 -4.40
CA GLU A 18 -17.10 -0.40 -5.29
C GLU A 18 -16.43 -1.06 -6.50
N LYS A 19 -15.48 -0.37 -7.14
CA LYS A 19 -14.71 -0.92 -8.27
C LYS A 19 -13.87 -2.14 -7.86
N LEU A 20 -13.33 -2.14 -6.64
CA LEU A 20 -12.50 -3.24 -6.13
C LEU A 20 -13.28 -4.55 -5.90
N LYS A 21 -14.63 -4.51 -5.84
CA LYS A 21 -15.46 -5.71 -5.61
C LYS A 21 -15.32 -6.77 -6.70
N SER A 22 -15.09 -6.36 -7.95
CA SER A 22 -15.00 -7.27 -9.11
C SER A 22 -13.68 -8.06 -9.18
N TYR A 23 -12.68 -7.70 -8.37
CA TYR A 23 -11.38 -8.37 -8.36
C TYR A 23 -11.30 -9.46 -7.27
N ASN A 24 -10.50 -10.49 -7.53
CA ASN A 24 -10.27 -11.61 -6.61
C ASN A 24 -9.09 -11.36 -5.65
N LEU A 25 -8.07 -10.63 -6.12
CA LEU A 25 -6.86 -10.25 -5.37
C LEU A 25 -6.60 -8.76 -5.57
N ILE A 26 -6.18 -8.08 -4.51
CA ILE A 26 -5.80 -6.66 -4.56
C ILE A 26 -4.31 -6.52 -4.27
N LEU A 27 -3.58 -5.95 -5.22
CA LEU A 27 -2.21 -5.49 -5.03
C LEU A 27 -2.27 -4.01 -4.65
N LEU A 28 -1.91 -3.70 -3.41
CA LEU A 28 -1.97 -2.34 -2.88
C LEU A 28 -0.57 -1.85 -2.55
N SER A 29 -0.18 -0.70 -3.10
CA SER A 29 1.12 -0.09 -2.82
C SER A 29 0.98 1.23 -2.05
N VAL A 30 1.87 1.45 -1.10
CA VAL A 30 2.02 2.72 -0.38
C VAL A 30 3.37 3.32 -0.74
N HIS A 31 3.36 4.57 -1.20
CA HIS A 31 4.55 5.29 -1.62
C HIS A 31 4.78 6.48 -0.69
N LYS A 32 5.97 6.57 -0.09
CA LYS A 32 6.42 7.79 0.61
C LYS A 32 7.61 8.38 -0.12
N SER A 33 7.77 9.71 -0.02
CA SER A 33 8.92 10.40 -0.60
C SER A 33 10.21 9.92 0.06
N ASN A 34 11.19 9.59 -0.78
CA ASN A 34 12.57 9.25 -0.42
C ASN A 34 13.55 10.39 -0.77
N GLU A 35 13.05 11.60 -1.08
CA GLU A 35 13.87 12.77 -1.47
C GLU A 35 14.89 13.16 -0.40
N SER A 36 14.56 12.99 0.88
CA SER A 36 15.51 13.23 1.97
C SER A 36 15.25 12.34 3.19
N PRO A 37 16.27 12.09 4.04
CA PRO A 37 16.11 11.30 5.27
C PRO A 37 15.11 11.88 6.28
N PHE A 38 14.80 13.17 6.16
CA PHE A 38 13.90 13.89 7.06
C PHE A 38 12.44 13.88 6.60
N LYS A 39 12.16 13.36 5.39
CA LYS A 39 10.77 13.22 4.92
C LYS A 39 10.02 12.22 5.79
N SER A 40 8.76 12.54 6.06
CA SER A 40 7.91 11.69 6.88
C SER A 40 7.65 10.37 6.19
N TYR A 41 8.07 9.28 6.84
CA TYR A 41 7.75 7.91 6.48
C TYR A 41 6.40 7.45 7.06
N ARG A 42 5.76 8.30 7.88
CA ARG A 42 4.53 7.93 8.58
C ARG A 42 3.38 7.81 7.58
N ILE A 43 2.65 6.72 7.68
CA ILE A 43 1.38 6.51 6.97
C ILE A 43 0.27 7.12 7.84
N SER A 44 -0.59 7.95 7.24
CA SER A 44 -1.70 8.60 7.94
C SER A 44 -2.69 7.57 8.52
N VAL A 45 -3.40 7.93 9.58
CA VAL A 45 -4.41 7.05 10.22
C VAL A 45 -5.52 6.71 9.23
N GLU A 46 -5.92 7.66 8.38
CA GLU A 46 -6.91 7.48 7.33
C GLU A 46 -6.47 6.42 6.31
N ASN A 47 -5.22 6.50 5.82
CA ASN A 47 -4.67 5.51 4.90
C ASN A 47 -4.56 4.13 5.54
N LYS A 48 -4.13 4.06 6.81
CA LYS A 48 -4.09 2.79 7.56
C LYS A 48 -5.48 2.16 7.66
N SER A 49 -6.50 2.95 8.03
CA SER A 49 -7.89 2.51 8.11
C SER A 49 -8.45 2.05 6.76
N PHE A 50 -8.09 2.75 5.68
CA PHE A 50 -8.49 2.38 4.33
C PHE A 50 -7.86 1.06 3.89
N ILE A 51 -6.56 0.88 4.12
CA ILE A 51 -5.85 -0.39 3.87
C ILE A 51 -6.53 -1.54 4.64
N GLN A 52 -6.84 -1.32 5.91
CA GLN A 52 -7.52 -2.32 6.72
C GLN A 52 -8.91 -2.67 6.17
N THR A 53 -9.65 -1.67 5.71
CA THR A 53 -11.00 -1.85 5.12
C THR A 53 -10.94 -2.68 3.85
N ILE A 54 -9.96 -2.43 2.98
CA ILE A 54 -9.73 -3.22 1.76
C ILE A 54 -9.33 -4.64 2.13
N ALA A 55 -8.33 -4.81 3.00
CA ALA A 55 -7.77 -6.10 3.38
C ALA A 55 -8.77 -7.02 4.09
N ARG A 56 -9.73 -6.46 4.84
CA ARG A 56 -10.83 -7.23 5.45
C ARG A 56 -11.87 -7.72 4.45
N LYS A 57 -12.01 -7.08 3.29
CA LYS A 57 -13.02 -7.42 2.28
C LYS A 57 -12.49 -8.37 1.21
N LYS A 58 -11.21 -8.27 0.87
CA LYS A 58 -10.58 -9.04 -0.20
C LYS A 58 -9.14 -9.42 0.17
N PRO A 59 -8.66 -10.60 -0.27
CA PRO A 59 -7.24 -10.93 -0.18
C PRO A 59 -6.40 -9.79 -0.75
N THR A 60 -5.45 -9.30 0.05
CA THR A 60 -4.69 -8.10 -0.27
C THR A 60 -3.22 -8.31 0.03
N ILE A 61 -2.37 -8.01 -0.94
CA ILE A 61 -0.90 -7.95 -0.78
C ILE A 61 -0.53 -6.48 -0.70
N LEU A 62 0.00 -6.07 0.46
CA LEU A 62 0.47 -4.72 0.71
C LEU A 62 1.95 -4.59 0.37
N THR A 63 2.31 -3.67 -0.53
CA THR A 63 3.70 -3.32 -0.82
C THR A 63 4.02 -1.93 -0.27
N VAL A 64 5.05 -1.81 0.55
CA VAL A 64 5.44 -0.55 1.18
C VAL A 64 6.76 -0.06 0.61
N PHE A 65 6.68 1.02 -0.17
CA PHE A 65 7.81 1.80 -0.67
C PHE A 65 8.10 2.95 0.30
N ALA A 66 8.53 2.57 1.50
CA ALA A 66 9.03 3.47 2.54
C ALA A 66 10.07 2.74 3.41
N ASN A 67 10.73 3.47 4.31
CA ASN A 67 11.63 2.85 5.29
C ASN A 67 10.87 1.91 6.25
N ALA A 68 11.61 1.01 6.93
CA ALA A 68 11.02 0.01 7.84
C ALA A 68 10.22 0.63 9.01
N TYR A 69 10.55 1.86 9.43
CA TYR A 69 9.83 2.56 10.49
C TYR A 69 8.39 2.91 10.10
N ALA A 70 8.05 2.95 8.80
CA ALA A 70 6.69 3.16 8.32
C ALA A 70 5.71 2.08 8.81
N LEU A 71 6.22 0.86 9.03
CA LEU A 71 5.44 -0.26 9.53
C LEU A 71 5.33 -0.30 11.06
N SER A 72 6.16 0.50 11.75
CA SER A 72 6.17 0.52 13.22
C SER A 72 4.80 0.96 13.76
N GLY A 73 4.19 0.10 14.58
CA GLY A 73 2.87 0.32 15.15
C GLY A 73 1.71 0.26 14.15
N MET A 74 1.91 -0.25 12.92
CA MET A 74 0.84 -0.48 11.95
C MET A 74 0.22 -1.87 12.17
N ASN A 75 -0.78 -1.95 13.06
CA ASN A 75 -1.48 -3.21 13.32
C ASN A 75 -2.36 -3.68 12.15
N GLU A 76 -2.69 -2.77 11.24
CA GLU A 76 -3.55 -2.99 10.08
C GLU A 76 -2.96 -3.99 9.09
N ILE A 77 -1.63 -4.12 9.06
CA ILE A 77 -0.94 -5.11 8.22
C ILE A 77 -1.34 -6.55 8.53
N LYS A 78 -1.83 -6.82 9.75
CA LYS A 78 -2.31 -8.15 10.15
C LYS A 78 -3.58 -8.59 9.41
N ALA A 79 -4.31 -7.64 8.83
CA ALA A 79 -5.46 -7.96 7.98
C ALA A 79 -5.06 -8.31 6.54
N CYS A 80 -3.82 -8.00 6.13
CA CYS A 80 -3.33 -8.28 4.79
C CYS A 80 -2.94 -9.76 4.66
N SER A 81 -3.15 -10.33 3.48
CA SER A 81 -2.75 -11.70 3.16
C SER A 81 -1.24 -11.83 2.97
N GLY A 82 -0.59 -10.74 2.56
CA GLY A 82 0.86 -10.65 2.43
C GLY A 82 1.32 -9.20 2.57
N VAL A 83 2.56 -9.02 3.02
CA VAL A 83 3.20 -7.72 3.18
C VAL A 83 4.60 -7.79 2.61
N LEU A 84 4.92 -6.88 1.69
CA LEU A 84 6.23 -6.68 1.10
C LEU A 84 6.77 -5.32 1.48
N LEU A 85 7.93 -5.29 2.14
CA LEU A 85 8.68 -4.06 2.36
C LEU A 85 9.69 -3.88 1.21
N ALA A 86 9.35 -3.05 0.23
CA ALA A 86 10.18 -2.79 -0.95
C ALA A 86 11.17 -1.63 -0.75
N TYR A 87 11.19 -1.03 0.44
CA TYR A 87 12.06 0.09 0.82
C TYR A 87 11.92 1.32 -0.09
N GLN A 88 12.95 1.67 -0.86
CA GLN A 88 13.00 2.96 -1.53
C GLN A 88 11.88 3.10 -2.56
N ASN A 89 11.34 4.30 -2.68
CA ASN A 89 10.42 4.62 -3.76
C ASN A 89 11.22 4.96 -5.04
N SER A 90 11.86 3.96 -5.64
CA SER A 90 12.61 4.07 -6.90
C SER A 90 12.02 3.12 -7.95
N GLU A 91 12.25 3.41 -9.23
CA GLU A 91 11.77 2.57 -10.34
C GLU A 91 12.33 1.14 -10.24
N ILE A 92 13.61 1.01 -9.90
CA ILE A 92 14.27 -0.29 -9.72
C ILE A 92 13.61 -1.10 -8.59
N ALA A 93 13.28 -0.46 -7.47
CA ALA A 93 12.61 -1.14 -6.37
C ALA A 93 11.18 -1.57 -6.74
N GLN A 94 10.47 -0.76 -7.54
CA GLN A 94 9.14 -1.10 -8.03
C GLN A 94 9.18 -2.28 -9.00
N ASP A 95 10.17 -2.34 -9.89
CA ASP A 95 10.37 -3.46 -10.82
C ASP A 95 10.67 -4.78 -10.07
N TYR A 96 11.64 -4.78 -9.15
CA TYR A 96 11.93 -5.97 -8.35
C TYR A 96 10.77 -6.40 -7.45
N ALA A 97 10.01 -5.44 -6.90
CA ALA A 97 8.81 -5.78 -6.13
C ALA A 97 7.76 -6.47 -7.00
N ALA A 98 7.55 -6.03 -8.23
CA ALA A 98 6.65 -6.68 -9.18
C ALA A 98 7.13 -8.09 -9.55
N GLN A 99 8.42 -8.25 -9.84
CA GLN A 99 9.03 -9.56 -10.13
C GLN A 99 8.85 -10.52 -8.95
N LEU A 100 9.13 -10.08 -7.72
CA LEU A 100 8.97 -10.92 -6.51
C LEU A 100 7.51 -11.35 -6.30
N ILE A 101 6.55 -10.44 -6.47
CA ILE A 101 5.11 -10.77 -6.32
C ILE A 101 4.68 -11.80 -7.37
N MET A 102 5.26 -11.75 -8.57
CA MET A 102 4.93 -12.64 -9.68
C MET A 102 5.82 -13.90 -9.77
N GLY A 103 6.76 -14.10 -8.83
CA GLY A 103 7.66 -15.26 -8.79
C GLY A 103 8.78 -15.23 -9.85
N GLY A 104 9.16 -14.04 -10.32
CA GLY A 104 10.27 -13.83 -11.25
C GLY A 104 11.65 -13.86 -10.59
N ILE A 105 11.71 -13.80 -9.26
CA ILE A 105 12.91 -13.96 -8.41
C ILE A 105 12.57 -14.75 -7.14
#